data_AF-A0A6P1JDE3-F1
#
_entry.id   AF-A0A6P1JDE3-F1
#
_cell.length_a   1.000
_cell.length_b   1.000
_cell.length_c   1.000
_cell.angle_alpha   90.00
_cell.angle_beta   90.00
_cell.angle_gamma   90.00
#
_symmetry.space_group_name_H-M   'P 1'
#
loop_
_entity.id
_entity.type
_entity.pdbx_description
1 polymer ?
#
loop_
_entity_poly.entity_id
_entity_poly.type
_entity_poly.pdbx_seq_one_letter_code
_entity_poly.pdbx_strand_id
1 'polypeptide(L)'
;MDSFNFRIPSAHGDFDGYFTSRADSPQPGIVLLPEIFGANNAMRLAAEQFADAGFAVLVPDVFNQISPRIELGYSDAERTKAIGLWESMDETLGVADCYAAVDALRAHPSCNGRVSVLGFCLGGKFALNMAANGGIDACISFYPVRVQDYQESLFSLKCPTQVHVGDQDAHIPPAVQEILEKALNKPGQQETLVYAGAGHGFFNSIRSFGYAPDAATKSFESTVSFLKANVS
;
A
#
# COMPACT_ATOMS: atom_id res chain seq x y z
N MET A 1 -7.92 12.00 -17.97
CA MET A 1 -7.61 10.60 -17.61
C MET A 1 -8.78 10.10 -16.82
N ASP A 2 -9.33 8.94 -17.19
CA ASP A 2 -10.34 8.28 -16.36
C ASP A 2 -9.68 7.89 -15.03
N SER A 3 -10.33 8.19 -13.91
CA SER A 3 -9.78 7.86 -12.58
C SER A 3 -9.72 6.37 -12.31
N PHE A 4 -10.44 5.58 -13.10
CA PHE A 4 -10.45 4.11 -13.11
C PHE A 4 -10.45 3.63 -14.56
N ASN A 5 -9.51 2.76 -14.91
CA ASN A 5 -9.28 2.26 -16.27
C ASN A 5 -8.96 0.76 -16.32
N PHE A 6 -9.14 0.05 -15.20
CA PHE A 6 -8.86 -1.37 -15.07
C PHE A 6 -10.03 -2.08 -14.38
N ARG A 7 -10.40 -3.27 -14.87
CA ARG A 7 -11.46 -4.11 -14.29
C ARG A 7 -10.83 -5.30 -13.57
N ILE A 8 -11.23 -5.53 -12.33
CA ILE A 8 -10.69 -6.57 -11.45
C ILE A 8 -11.79 -7.60 -11.20
N PRO A 9 -11.68 -8.82 -11.74
CA PRO A 9 -12.62 -9.91 -11.44
C PRO A 9 -12.51 -10.35 -9.99
N SER A 10 -13.63 -10.52 -9.30
CA SER A 10 -13.68 -11.02 -7.91
C SER A 10 -14.77 -12.08 -7.75
N ALA A 11 -14.68 -12.91 -6.70
CA ALA A 11 -15.63 -13.98 -6.43
C ALA A 11 -17.06 -13.49 -6.14
N HIS A 12 -17.24 -12.20 -5.83
CA HIS A 12 -18.52 -11.61 -5.44
C HIS A 12 -18.91 -10.40 -6.30
N GLY A 13 -18.26 -10.24 -7.45
CA GLY A 13 -18.55 -9.23 -8.46
C GLY A 13 -17.35 -8.35 -8.76
N ASP A 14 -17.11 -8.13 -10.05
CA ASP A 14 -15.96 -7.34 -10.48
C ASP A 14 -16.05 -5.88 -9.97
N PHE A 15 -14.88 -5.33 -9.65
CA PHE A 15 -14.70 -3.95 -9.23
C PHE A 15 -13.63 -3.27 -10.10
N ASP A 16 -13.46 -1.96 -9.93
CA ASP A 16 -12.58 -1.17 -10.78
C ASP A 16 -11.25 -0.84 -10.07
N GLY A 17 -10.26 -0.44 -10.87
CA GLY A 17 -8.99 0.08 -10.40
C GLY A 17 -8.38 1.09 -11.37
N TYR A 18 -7.32 1.75 -10.92
CA TYR A 18 -6.46 2.57 -11.75
C TYR A 18 -5.17 1.82 -12.06
N PHE A 19 -4.86 1.65 -13.33
CA PHE A 19 -3.67 0.98 -13.83
C PHE A 19 -2.79 1.92 -14.64
N THR A 20 -1.48 1.82 -14.43
CA THR A 20 -0.46 2.59 -15.16
C THR A 20 0.83 1.78 -15.31
N SER A 21 1.51 1.95 -16.44
CA SER A 21 2.82 1.35 -16.74
C SER A 21 3.53 2.18 -17.82
N ARG A 22 4.86 2.08 -17.91
CA ARG A 22 5.67 2.91 -18.84
C ARG A 22 6.36 2.14 -19.95
N ALA A 23 6.54 0.84 -19.78
CA ALA A 23 7.21 0.01 -20.76
C ALA A 23 6.20 -0.81 -21.57
N ASP A 24 6.53 -1.01 -22.85
CA ASP A 24 5.81 -1.95 -23.72
C ASP A 24 6.13 -3.41 -23.36
N SER A 25 7.25 -3.65 -22.67
CA SER A 25 7.65 -4.96 -22.16
C SER A 25 7.08 -5.23 -20.75
N PRO A 26 6.77 -6.48 -20.40
CA PRO A 26 6.30 -6.82 -19.05
C PRO A 26 7.26 -6.38 -17.94
N GLN A 27 6.73 -5.76 -16.89
CA GLN A 27 7.46 -5.22 -15.72
C GLN A 27 7.05 -5.95 -14.44
N PRO A 28 7.87 -5.94 -13.37
CA PRO A 28 7.37 -6.33 -12.06
C PRO A 28 6.17 -5.46 -11.65
N GLY A 29 5.15 -6.11 -11.10
CA GLY A 29 3.88 -5.50 -10.73
C GLY A 29 3.87 -4.97 -9.29
N ILE A 30 3.14 -3.87 -9.07
CA ILE A 30 2.76 -3.37 -7.74
C ILE A 30 1.25 -3.24 -7.67
N VAL A 31 0.62 -3.92 -6.71
CA VAL A 31 -0.72 -3.52 -6.24
C VAL A 31 -0.53 -2.49 -5.14
N LEU A 32 -0.95 -1.25 -5.40
CA LEU A 32 -0.82 -0.11 -4.49
C LEU A 32 -2.14 0.09 -3.73
N LEU A 33 -2.16 -0.27 -2.46
CA LEU A 33 -3.32 -0.20 -1.59
C LEU A 33 -3.46 1.18 -0.95
N PRO A 34 -4.62 1.82 -1.09
CA PRO A 34 -4.79 3.19 -0.67
C PRO A 34 -4.93 3.37 0.84
N GLU A 35 -4.89 4.64 1.24
CA GLU A 35 -5.35 5.07 2.55
C GLU A 35 -6.89 4.98 2.66
N ILE A 36 -7.47 5.40 3.78
CA ILE A 36 -8.94 5.39 4.01
C ILE A 36 -9.75 6.32 3.07
N PHE A 37 -9.08 7.08 2.21
CA PHE A 37 -9.70 8.07 1.31
C PHE A 37 -10.06 7.51 -0.07
N GLY A 38 -9.82 6.21 -0.28
CA GLY A 38 -10.02 5.51 -1.54
C GLY A 38 -8.94 5.79 -2.57
N ALA A 39 -9.16 5.34 -3.81
CA ALA A 39 -8.22 5.44 -4.93
C ALA A 39 -8.19 6.85 -5.54
N ASN A 40 -7.94 7.85 -4.69
CA ASN A 40 -8.01 9.27 -5.04
C ASN A 40 -6.76 9.76 -5.82
N ASN A 41 -6.68 11.07 -6.06
CA ASN A 41 -5.59 11.68 -6.82
C ASN A 41 -4.20 11.44 -6.22
N ALA A 42 -4.07 11.38 -4.88
CA ALA A 42 -2.78 11.12 -4.25
C ALA A 42 -2.28 9.70 -4.57
N MET A 43 -3.19 8.72 -4.62
CA MET A 43 -2.87 7.33 -4.93
C MET A 43 -2.47 7.17 -6.39
N ARG A 44 -3.14 7.89 -7.31
CA ARG A 44 -2.72 7.94 -8.71
C ARG A 44 -1.33 8.54 -8.86
N LEU A 45 -1.04 9.67 -8.20
CA LEU A 45 0.30 10.28 -8.26
C LEU A 45 1.39 9.36 -7.69
N ALA A 46 1.10 8.60 -6.64
CA ALA A 46 2.03 7.58 -6.15
C ALA A 46 2.22 6.45 -7.18
N ALA A 47 1.13 5.98 -7.81
CA ALA A 47 1.19 4.96 -8.85
C ALA A 47 2.01 5.42 -10.07
N GLU A 48 1.84 6.67 -10.52
CA GLU A 48 2.64 7.26 -11.60
C GLU A 48 4.14 7.30 -11.24
N GLN A 49 4.50 7.67 -10.00
CA GLN A 49 5.90 7.69 -9.54
C GLN A 49 6.54 6.29 -9.58
N PHE A 50 5.81 5.26 -9.15
CA PHE A 50 6.32 3.88 -9.23
C PHE A 50 6.33 3.35 -10.67
N ALA A 51 5.39 3.78 -11.52
CA ALA A 51 5.43 3.46 -12.94
C ALA A 51 6.67 4.05 -13.62
N ASP A 52 7.01 5.31 -13.31
CA ASP A 52 8.23 5.97 -13.77
C ASP A 52 9.51 5.26 -13.28
N ALA A 53 9.45 4.58 -12.14
CA ALA A 53 10.55 3.78 -11.60
C ALA A 53 10.70 2.38 -12.24
N GLY A 54 9.78 2.00 -13.13
CA GLY A 54 9.84 0.77 -13.92
C GLY A 54 8.90 -0.35 -13.48
N PHE A 55 7.79 -0.03 -12.80
CA PHE A 55 6.79 -1.01 -12.35
C PHE A 55 5.46 -0.88 -13.11
N ALA A 56 4.72 -1.99 -13.25
CA ALA A 56 3.32 -1.96 -13.65
C ALA A 56 2.45 -1.82 -12.40
N VAL A 57 1.69 -0.74 -12.25
CA VAL A 57 1.03 -0.40 -10.98
C VAL A 57 -0.48 -0.43 -11.10
N LEU A 58 -1.15 -1.14 -10.19
CA LEU A 58 -2.60 -1.19 -10.05
C LEU A 58 -3.04 -0.66 -8.69
N VAL A 59 -3.93 0.33 -8.67
CA VAL A 59 -4.60 0.86 -7.47
C VAL A 59 -6.05 0.37 -7.46
N PRO A 60 -6.42 -0.60 -6.61
CA PRO A 60 -7.79 -1.12 -6.55
C PRO A 60 -8.76 -0.17 -5.82
N ASP A 61 -10.03 -0.20 -6.21
CA ASP A 61 -11.14 0.43 -5.48
C ASP A 61 -11.53 -0.36 -4.22
N VAL A 62 -10.72 -0.26 -3.17
CA VAL A 62 -10.87 -1.09 -1.96
C VAL A 62 -12.20 -0.90 -1.20
N PHE A 63 -12.92 0.20 -1.45
CA PHE A 63 -14.20 0.48 -0.80
C PHE A 63 -15.41 0.09 -1.66
N ASN A 64 -15.22 -0.59 -2.81
CA ASN A 64 -16.30 -0.98 -3.71
C ASN A 64 -17.42 -1.77 -3.03
N GLN A 65 -17.10 -2.58 -2.01
CA GLN A 65 -18.07 -3.31 -1.20
C GLN A 65 -19.11 -2.41 -0.49
N ILE A 66 -18.78 -1.15 -0.24
CA ILE A 66 -19.69 -0.15 0.33
C ILE A 66 -20.27 0.73 -0.78
N SER A 67 -19.41 1.30 -1.62
CA SER A 67 -19.82 2.12 -2.75
C SER A 67 -18.70 2.18 -3.79
N PRO A 68 -19.01 2.04 -5.08
CA PRO A 68 -17.99 2.07 -6.12
C PRO A 68 -17.36 3.46 -6.26
N ARG A 69 -16.06 3.46 -6.56
CA ARG A 69 -15.23 4.61 -6.96
C ARG A 69 -15.22 5.72 -5.92
N ILE A 70 -15.01 5.35 -4.66
CA ILE A 70 -14.84 6.34 -3.59
C ILE A 70 -13.51 7.06 -3.79
N GLU A 71 -13.58 8.38 -3.95
CA GLU A 71 -12.44 9.28 -3.98
C GLU A 71 -12.73 10.47 -3.06
N LEU A 72 -12.02 10.55 -1.93
CA LEU A 72 -12.15 11.64 -0.97
C LEU A 72 -10.90 12.53 -0.97
N GLY A 73 -11.09 13.82 -0.73
CA GLY A 73 -10.04 14.75 -0.34
C GLY A 73 -9.68 14.62 1.15
N TYR A 74 -9.00 15.63 1.67
CA TYR A 74 -8.39 15.62 3.01
C TYR A 74 -8.98 16.67 3.96
N SER A 75 -10.16 17.24 3.65
CA SER A 75 -10.86 18.12 4.59
C SER A 75 -11.34 17.35 5.84
N ASP A 76 -11.62 18.04 6.94
CA ASP A 76 -12.09 17.40 8.18
C ASP A 76 -13.41 16.62 7.98
N ALA A 77 -14.30 17.15 7.14
CA ALA A 77 -15.56 16.48 6.79
C ALA A 77 -15.31 15.19 6.00
N GLU A 78 -14.40 15.23 5.02
CA GLU A 78 -14.01 14.05 4.24
C GLU A 78 -13.25 13.04 5.08
N ARG A 79 -12.40 13.48 6.00
CA ARG A 79 -11.74 12.62 6.99
C ARG A 79 -12.75 11.90 7.87
N THR A 80 -13.77 12.61 8.35
CA THR A 80 -14.86 12.01 9.15
C THR A 80 -15.60 10.95 8.34
N LYS A 81 -15.91 11.24 7.07
CA LYS A 81 -16.52 10.27 6.15
C LYS A 81 -15.62 9.07 5.90
N ALA A 82 -14.33 9.28 5.66
CA ALA A 82 -13.34 8.23 5.43
C ALA A 82 -13.23 7.27 6.62
N ILE A 83 -13.26 7.80 7.85
CA ILE A 83 -13.28 6.99 9.07
C ILE A 83 -14.55 6.13 9.11
N GLY A 84 -15.73 6.71 8.87
CA GLY A 84 -16.98 5.96 8.86
C GLY A 84 -17.03 4.88 7.77
N LEU A 85 -16.43 5.12 6.60
CA LEU A 85 -16.28 4.11 5.56
C LEU A 85 -15.38 2.96 6.01
N TRP A 86 -14.24 3.25 6.64
CA TRP A 86 -13.38 2.20 7.20
C TRP A 86 -14.08 1.42 8.33
N GLU A 87 -14.81 2.09 9.21
CA GLU A 87 -15.54 1.44 10.30
C GLU A 87 -16.67 0.51 9.81
N SER A 88 -17.24 0.79 8.64
CA SER A 88 -18.30 -0.03 8.03
C SER A 88 -17.79 -1.09 7.07
N MET A 89 -16.48 -1.09 6.76
CA MET A 89 -15.85 -2.05 5.86
C MET A 89 -15.74 -3.43 6.51
N ASP A 90 -16.07 -4.48 5.74
CA ASP A 90 -15.62 -5.82 6.04
C ASP A 90 -14.15 -5.94 5.58
N GLU A 91 -13.22 -5.87 6.53
CA GLU A 91 -11.79 -5.97 6.24
C GLU A 91 -11.39 -7.37 5.70
N THR A 92 -12.13 -8.43 6.03
CA THR A 92 -11.87 -9.77 5.47
C THR A 92 -12.18 -9.78 3.98
N LEU A 93 -13.32 -9.20 3.60
CA LEU A 93 -13.68 -9.00 2.20
C LEU A 93 -12.68 -8.07 1.50
N GLY A 94 -12.27 -6.98 2.16
CA GLY A 94 -11.28 -6.04 1.64
C GLY A 94 -9.92 -6.70 1.33
N VAL A 95 -9.43 -7.58 2.21
CA VAL A 95 -8.22 -8.36 1.96
C VAL A 95 -8.43 -9.36 0.81
N ALA A 96 -9.60 -9.99 0.70
CA ALA A 96 -9.91 -10.87 -0.43
C ALA A 96 -9.91 -10.12 -1.78
N ASP A 97 -10.44 -8.90 -1.82
CA ASP A 97 -10.37 -8.02 -3.00
C ASP A 97 -8.92 -7.61 -3.33
N CYS A 98 -8.08 -7.40 -2.32
CA CYS A 98 -6.65 -7.14 -2.55
C CYS A 98 -5.97 -8.34 -3.24
N TYR A 99 -6.30 -9.58 -2.88
CA TYR A 99 -5.82 -10.77 -3.59
C TYR A 99 -6.36 -10.85 -5.03
N ALA A 100 -7.63 -10.53 -5.24
CA ALA A 100 -8.21 -10.46 -6.58
C ALA A 100 -7.46 -9.44 -7.47
N ALA A 101 -7.08 -8.28 -6.91
CA ALA A 101 -6.26 -7.29 -7.60
C ALA A 101 -4.84 -7.81 -7.92
N VAL A 102 -4.22 -8.56 -7.00
CA VAL A 102 -2.93 -9.22 -7.22
C VAL A 102 -3.01 -10.21 -8.37
N ASP A 103 -4.03 -11.07 -8.39
CA ASP A 103 -4.19 -12.08 -9.44
C ASP A 103 -4.50 -11.43 -10.81
N ALA A 104 -5.34 -10.39 -10.82
CA ALA A 104 -5.64 -9.64 -12.04
C ALA A 104 -4.41 -8.94 -12.61
N LEU A 105 -3.59 -8.29 -11.76
CA LEU A 105 -2.34 -7.67 -12.20
C LEU A 105 -1.33 -8.72 -12.67
N ARG A 106 -1.18 -9.83 -11.94
CA ARG A 106 -0.27 -10.93 -12.29
C ARG A 106 -0.56 -11.52 -13.66
N ALA A 107 -1.83 -11.59 -14.05
CA ALA A 107 -2.27 -12.08 -15.34
C ALA A 107 -2.21 -11.02 -16.47
N HIS A 108 -1.95 -9.75 -16.15
CA HIS A 108 -1.96 -8.67 -17.13
C HIS A 108 -0.71 -8.71 -18.03
N PRO A 109 -0.81 -8.47 -19.35
CA PRO A 109 0.35 -8.53 -20.26
C PRO A 109 1.51 -7.58 -19.93
N SER A 110 1.23 -6.47 -19.25
CA SER A 110 2.27 -5.54 -18.77
C SER A 110 2.99 -6.01 -17.50
N CYS A 111 2.57 -7.12 -16.88
CA CYS A 111 3.20 -7.68 -15.69
C CYS A 111 4.05 -8.92 -16.06
N ASN A 112 5.26 -9.03 -15.51
CA ASN A 112 6.15 -10.17 -15.72
C ASN A 112 5.78 -11.41 -14.87
N GLY A 113 4.64 -11.38 -14.17
CA GLY A 113 4.17 -12.43 -13.28
C GLY A 113 4.61 -12.29 -11.81
N ARG A 114 5.51 -11.35 -11.50
CA ARG A 114 5.88 -11.01 -10.13
C ARG A 114 5.06 -9.82 -9.65
N VAL A 115 4.40 -9.93 -8.50
CA VAL A 115 3.53 -8.87 -7.95
C VAL A 115 3.84 -8.63 -6.48
N SER A 116 4.27 -7.39 -6.20
CA SER A 116 4.42 -6.88 -4.84
C SER A 116 3.16 -6.14 -4.41
N VAL A 117 2.93 -6.06 -3.10
CA VAL A 117 1.90 -5.19 -2.53
C VAL A 117 2.57 -4.04 -1.79
N LEU A 118 2.22 -2.82 -2.18
CA LEU A 118 2.62 -1.59 -1.49
C LEU A 118 1.38 -0.97 -0.89
N GLY A 119 1.41 -0.56 0.38
CA GLY A 119 0.24 0.00 1.03
C GLY A 119 0.53 1.19 1.91
N PHE A 120 -0.41 2.13 1.98
CA PHE A 120 -0.36 3.32 2.84
C PHE A 120 -1.42 3.25 3.93
N CYS A 121 -1.06 3.50 5.20
CA CYS A 121 -2.02 3.54 6.31
C CYS A 121 -2.84 2.23 6.42
N LEU A 122 -4.15 2.25 6.13
CA LEU A 122 -5.01 1.06 6.01
C LEU A 122 -4.45 0.05 5.00
N GLY A 123 -4.03 0.53 3.83
CA GLY A 123 -3.37 -0.31 2.83
C GLY A 123 -2.08 -0.95 3.35
N GLY A 124 -1.33 -0.27 4.23
CA GLY A 124 -0.13 -0.81 4.87
C GLY A 124 -0.46 -1.96 5.83
N LYS A 125 -1.55 -1.83 6.59
CA LYS A 125 -2.11 -2.93 7.40
C LYS A 125 -2.48 -4.13 6.53
N PHE A 126 -3.17 -3.93 5.42
CA PHE A 126 -3.55 -5.00 4.50
C PHE A 126 -2.33 -5.66 3.83
N ALA A 127 -1.34 -4.87 3.40
CA ALA A 127 -0.10 -5.38 2.84
C ALA A 127 0.62 -6.33 3.81
N LEU A 128 0.74 -5.94 5.09
CA LEU A 128 1.36 -6.78 6.13
C LEU A 128 0.56 -8.05 6.43
N ASN A 129 -0.78 -7.97 6.43
CA ASN A 129 -1.63 -9.15 6.56
C ASN A 129 -1.41 -10.13 5.38
N MET A 130 -1.36 -9.62 4.16
CA MET A 130 -1.09 -10.44 2.97
C MET A 130 0.33 -11.02 3.00
N ALA A 131 1.33 -10.27 3.47
CA ALA A 131 2.70 -10.76 3.61
C ALA A 131 2.81 -11.94 4.59
N ALA A 132 2.05 -11.91 5.69
CA ALA A 132 1.98 -13.02 6.64
C ALA A 132 1.22 -14.23 6.07
N ASN A 133 0.19 -13.99 5.27
CA ASN A 133 -0.63 -15.04 4.67
C ASN A 133 -0.01 -15.66 3.40
N GLY A 134 0.84 -14.92 2.68
CA GLY A 134 1.52 -15.34 1.44
C GLY A 134 0.72 -14.98 0.18
N GLY A 135 1.22 -15.37 -1.00
CA GLY A 135 0.56 -15.07 -2.29
C GLY A 135 1.01 -13.77 -2.95
N ILE A 136 1.98 -13.07 -2.36
CA ILE A 136 2.63 -11.86 -2.89
C ILE A 136 4.15 -12.03 -2.87
N ASP A 137 4.85 -11.32 -3.74
CA ASP A 137 6.30 -11.50 -3.96
C ASP A 137 7.16 -10.61 -3.08
N ALA A 138 6.66 -9.43 -2.70
CA ALA A 138 7.21 -8.57 -1.67
C ALA A 138 6.12 -7.67 -1.07
N CYS A 139 6.39 -7.14 0.12
CA CYS A 139 5.50 -6.24 0.84
C CYS A 139 6.21 -4.92 1.17
N ILE A 140 5.56 -3.80 0.88
CA ILE A 140 5.99 -2.47 1.30
C ILE A 140 4.85 -1.84 2.10
N SER A 141 5.10 -1.46 3.34
CA SER A 141 4.07 -0.86 4.20
C SER A 141 4.51 0.50 4.70
N PHE A 142 3.82 1.54 4.25
CA PHE A 142 4.00 2.91 4.71
C PHE A 142 3.05 3.22 5.84
N TYR A 143 3.62 3.62 6.99
CA TYR A 143 2.93 4.08 8.20
C TYR A 143 1.68 3.23 8.53
N PRO A 144 1.84 1.91 8.76
CA PRO A 144 0.71 1.03 9.04
C PRO A 144 -0.03 1.43 10.32
N VAL A 145 -1.32 1.11 10.37
CA VAL A 145 -2.18 1.41 11.51
C VAL A 145 -2.63 0.15 12.24
N ARG A 146 -2.90 0.27 13.54
CA ARG A 146 -3.39 -0.82 14.39
C ARG A 146 -2.48 -2.05 14.41
N VAL A 147 -1.16 -1.85 14.32
CA VAL A 147 -0.15 -2.93 14.32
C VAL A 147 -0.32 -3.91 15.48
N GLN A 148 -0.75 -3.41 16.65
CA GLN A 148 -0.98 -4.22 17.84
C GLN A 148 -2.04 -5.31 17.64
N ASP A 149 -3.03 -5.08 16.77
CA ASP A 149 -4.13 -6.02 16.50
C ASP A 149 -3.65 -7.28 15.77
N TYR A 150 -2.50 -7.20 15.08
CA TYR A 150 -1.97 -8.29 14.24
C TYR A 150 -0.47 -8.55 14.44
N GLN A 151 0.11 -8.06 15.54
CA GLN A 151 1.55 -8.14 15.82
C GLN A 151 2.11 -9.57 15.75
N GLU A 152 1.35 -10.57 16.20
CA GLU A 152 1.77 -11.98 16.16
C GLU A 152 1.97 -12.48 14.72
N SER A 153 1.19 -11.97 13.77
CA SER A 153 1.28 -12.37 12.36
C SER A 153 2.58 -11.87 11.71
N LEU A 154 3.21 -10.81 12.26
CA LEU A 154 4.46 -10.26 11.74
C LEU A 154 5.65 -11.23 11.88
N PHE A 155 5.55 -12.23 12.76
CA PHE A 155 6.59 -13.27 12.87
C PHE A 155 6.44 -14.39 11.83
N SER A 156 5.37 -14.36 11.03
CA SER A 156 5.05 -15.36 10.01
C SER A 156 5.13 -14.82 8.57
N LEU A 157 5.82 -13.69 8.36
CA LEU A 157 5.97 -13.08 7.04
C LEU A 157 6.66 -14.04 6.05
N LYS A 158 6.04 -14.24 4.89
CA LYS A 158 6.43 -15.22 3.88
C LYS A 158 7.19 -14.64 2.69
N CYS A 159 7.33 -13.32 2.63
CA CYS A 159 8.04 -12.61 1.56
C CYS A 159 8.94 -11.52 2.14
N PRO A 160 9.87 -10.98 1.32
CA PRO A 160 10.58 -9.76 1.67
C PRO A 160 9.60 -8.64 2.02
N THR A 161 9.83 -7.95 3.13
CA THR A 161 8.95 -6.93 3.70
C THR A 161 9.75 -5.71 4.17
N GLN A 162 9.41 -4.52 3.67
CA GLN A 162 9.98 -3.25 4.13
C GLN A 162 8.88 -2.35 4.70
N VAL A 163 9.08 -1.86 5.92
CA VAL A 163 8.12 -0.96 6.60
C VAL A 163 8.73 0.41 6.77
N HIS A 164 8.00 1.46 6.39
CA HIS A 164 8.44 2.85 6.50
C HIS A 164 7.61 3.59 7.55
N VAL A 165 8.26 4.13 8.59
CA VAL A 165 7.56 4.80 9.70
C VAL A 165 8.20 6.15 10.02
N GLY A 166 7.38 7.14 10.39
CA GLY A 166 7.87 8.41 10.92
C GLY A 166 8.00 8.35 12.45
N ASP A 167 9.05 8.96 13.02
CA ASP A 167 9.23 8.95 14.48
C ASP A 167 8.25 9.87 15.25
N GLN A 168 7.53 10.74 14.55
CA GLN A 168 6.46 11.59 15.09
C GLN A 168 5.05 11.06 14.75
N ASP A 169 4.94 9.83 14.24
CA ASP A 169 3.65 9.23 13.94
C ASP A 169 2.93 8.78 15.22
N ALA A 170 1.85 9.47 15.58
CA ALA A 170 1.04 9.15 16.76
C ALA A 170 0.36 7.77 16.70
N HIS A 171 0.20 7.18 15.51
CA HIS A 171 -0.30 5.80 15.35
C HIS A 171 0.80 4.75 15.58
N ILE A 172 2.07 5.16 15.58
CA ILE A 172 3.24 4.29 15.72
C ILE A 172 4.13 4.81 16.87
N PRO A 173 3.60 4.87 18.11
CA PRO A 173 4.39 5.27 19.28
C PRO A 173 5.55 4.28 19.52
N PRO A 174 6.53 4.60 20.39
CA PRO A 174 7.71 3.77 20.60
C PRO A 174 7.44 2.28 20.84
N ALA A 175 6.37 1.94 21.57
CA ALA A 175 5.97 0.54 21.79
C ALA A 175 5.60 -0.20 20.50
N VAL A 176 5.01 0.49 19.52
CA VAL A 176 4.71 -0.08 18.19
C VAL A 176 5.98 -0.19 17.34
N GLN A 177 6.88 0.80 17.43
CA GLN A 177 8.17 0.73 16.75
C GLN A 177 8.98 -0.47 17.24
N GLU A 178 8.97 -0.74 18.55
CA GLU A 178 9.63 -1.91 19.14
C GLU A 178 9.01 -3.24 18.66
N ILE A 179 7.69 -3.31 18.47
CA ILE A 179 7.03 -4.48 17.87
C ILE A 179 7.54 -4.72 16.44
N LEU A 180 7.57 -3.66 15.62
CA LEU A 180 8.04 -3.73 14.23
C LEU A 180 9.52 -4.13 14.17
N GLU A 181 10.38 -3.52 14.98
CA GLU A 181 11.81 -3.82 15.04
C GLU A 181 12.07 -5.27 15.44
N LYS A 182 11.33 -5.80 16.44
CA LYS A 182 11.47 -7.20 16.86
C LYS A 182 11.05 -8.19 15.78
N ALA A 183 9.97 -7.90 15.05
CA ALA A 183 9.46 -8.79 14.01
C ALA A 183 10.27 -8.70 12.70
N LEU A 184 10.76 -7.50 12.35
CA LEU A 184 11.43 -7.18 11.09
C LEU A 184 12.92 -6.91 11.33
N ASN A 185 13.65 -7.97 11.69
CA ASN A 185 15.05 -7.89 12.13
C ASN A 185 16.06 -8.53 11.15
N LYS A 186 15.69 -8.68 9.87
CA LYS A 186 16.55 -9.28 8.83
C LYS A 186 16.81 -8.26 7.73
N PRO A 187 17.82 -7.37 7.86
CA PRO A 187 18.08 -6.30 6.90
C PRO A 187 18.10 -6.77 5.44
N GLY A 188 17.47 -6.00 4.54
CA GLY A 188 17.31 -6.34 3.12
C GLY A 188 16.33 -7.47 2.80
N GLN A 189 15.73 -8.11 3.81
CA GLN A 189 14.68 -9.11 3.68
C GLN A 189 13.43 -8.70 4.44
N GLN A 190 13.53 -8.39 5.73
CA GLN A 190 12.46 -7.97 6.61
C GLN A 190 12.98 -6.83 7.49
N GLU A 191 12.66 -5.58 7.16
CA GLU A 191 13.23 -4.40 7.81
C GLU A 191 12.23 -3.27 8.05
N THR A 192 12.50 -2.47 9.09
CA THR A 192 11.79 -1.22 9.37
C THR A 192 12.73 -0.04 9.20
N LEU A 193 12.32 0.96 8.44
CA LEU A 193 13.04 2.22 8.23
C LEU A 193 12.29 3.36 8.92
N VAL A 194 12.98 4.04 9.84
CA VAL A 194 12.42 5.14 10.65
C VAL A 194 12.90 6.49 10.09
N TYR A 195 11.98 7.42 9.89
CA TYR A 195 12.26 8.75 9.33
C TYR A 195 12.07 9.82 10.39
N ALA A 196 13.18 10.50 10.75
CA ALA A 196 13.19 11.53 11.77
C ALA A 196 12.34 12.75 11.37
N GLY A 197 11.51 13.23 12.30
CA GLY A 197 10.63 14.39 12.13
C GLY A 197 9.39 14.14 11.27
N ALA A 198 9.22 12.94 10.71
CA ALA A 198 8.06 12.60 9.88
C ALA A 198 6.90 12.10 10.74
N GLY A 199 5.67 12.50 10.38
CA GLY A 199 4.43 12.03 11.00
C GLY A 199 3.65 11.08 10.08
N HIS A 200 2.40 10.82 10.44
CA HIS A 200 1.51 9.99 9.63
C HIS A 200 1.23 10.60 8.25
N GLY A 201 1.25 9.78 7.19
CA GLY A 201 0.97 10.26 5.83
C GLY A 201 2.12 11.02 5.18
N PHE A 202 3.36 10.87 5.67
CA PHE A 202 4.49 11.70 5.24
C PHE A 202 4.84 11.64 3.75
N PHE A 203 4.43 10.57 3.06
CA PHE A 203 4.67 10.38 1.62
C PHE A 203 3.72 11.23 0.75
N ASN A 204 2.57 11.63 1.30
CA ASN A 204 1.47 12.19 0.51
C ASN A 204 1.64 13.69 0.27
N SER A 205 2.16 14.06 -0.90
CA SER A 205 2.42 15.46 -1.29
C SER A 205 1.17 16.32 -1.56
N ILE A 206 -0.02 15.72 -1.59
CA ILE A 206 -1.29 16.44 -1.83
C ILE A 206 -1.88 17.00 -0.53
N ARG A 207 -1.52 16.43 0.63
CA ARG A 207 -2.01 16.92 1.91
C ARG A 207 -1.33 18.23 2.30
N SER A 208 -2.09 19.15 2.88
CA SER A 208 -1.56 20.38 3.49
C SER A 208 -0.83 20.13 4.81
N PHE A 209 -0.98 18.94 5.39
CA PHE A 209 -0.36 18.52 6.65
C PHE A 209 0.26 17.13 6.51
N GLY A 210 1.27 16.83 7.34
CA GLY A 210 1.90 15.52 7.41
C GLY A 210 2.97 15.26 6.35
N TYR A 211 2.88 15.84 5.15
CA TYR A 211 3.89 15.70 4.10
C TYR A 211 5.29 16.11 4.59
N ALA A 212 6.26 15.20 4.46
CA ALA A 212 7.66 15.46 4.80
C ALA A 212 8.54 15.09 3.59
N PRO A 213 8.98 16.07 2.78
CA PRO A 213 9.59 15.81 1.47
C PRO A 213 10.87 14.96 1.55
N ASP A 214 11.70 15.18 2.57
CA ASP A 214 12.93 14.40 2.76
C ASP A 214 12.63 12.93 3.09
N ALA A 215 11.62 12.68 3.93
CA ALA A 215 11.20 11.32 4.27
C ALA A 215 10.52 10.64 3.08
N ALA A 216 9.66 11.37 2.34
CA ALA A 216 9.03 10.89 1.12
C ALA A 216 10.06 10.47 0.07
N THR A 217 11.07 11.31 -0.18
CA THR A 217 12.15 11.02 -1.14
C THR A 217 12.96 9.80 -0.73
N LYS A 218 13.46 9.76 0.51
CA LYS A 218 14.28 8.65 1.01
C LYS A 218 13.54 7.32 1.05
N SER A 219 12.27 7.35 1.44
CA SER A 219 11.42 6.16 1.47
C SER A 219 11.12 5.64 0.07
N PHE A 220 10.80 6.52 -0.89
CA PHE A 220 10.67 6.14 -2.30
C PHE A 220 11.93 5.44 -2.84
N GLU A 221 13.10 6.04 -2.65
CA GLU A 221 14.39 5.48 -3.11
C GLU A 221 14.67 4.12 -2.48
N SER A 222 14.39 3.98 -1.18
CA SER A 222 14.55 2.74 -0.43
C SER A 222 13.58 1.66 -0.92
N THR A 223 12.32 2.00 -1.15
CA THR A 223 11.31 1.09 -1.72
C THR A 223 11.72 0.59 -3.09
N VAL A 224 12.10 1.49 -4.02
CA VAL A 224 12.49 1.11 -5.38
C VAL A 224 13.71 0.19 -5.36
N SER A 225 14.71 0.52 -4.53
CA SER A 225 15.92 -0.30 -4.38
C SER A 225 15.58 -1.69 -3.82
N PHE A 226 14.74 -1.74 -2.79
CA PHE A 226 14.31 -2.99 -2.16
C PHE A 226 13.53 -3.89 -3.12
N LEU A 227 12.58 -3.33 -3.87
CA LEU A 227 11.78 -4.08 -4.84
C LEU A 227 12.64 -4.61 -5.99
N LYS A 228 13.56 -3.80 -6.53
CA LYS A 228 14.47 -4.25 -7.60
C LYS A 228 15.38 -5.40 -7.17
N ALA A 229 15.83 -5.39 -5.91
CA ALA A 229 16.67 -6.44 -5.35
C ALA A 229 15.92 -7.75 -5.08
N ASN A 230 14.61 -7.70 -4.83
CA ASN A 230 13.82 -8.86 -4.39
C ASN A 230 12.81 -9.37 -5.44
N VAL A 231 12.48 -8.57 -6.44
CA VAL A 231 11.34 -8.81 -7.35
C VAL A 231 11.68 -8.40 -8.79
N SER A 232 12.77 -8.96 -9.33
CA SER A 232 13.17 -8.80 -10.75
C SER A 232 12.48 -9.81 -11.67
#